data_AF-A0A976E733-F1
#
_entry.id   AF-A0A976E733-F1
#
_cell.length_a   1.000
_cell.length_b   1.000
_cell.length_c   1.000
_cell.angle_alpha   90.00
_cell.angle_beta   90.00
_cell.angle_gamma   90.00
#
_symmetry.space_group_name_H-M   'P 1'
#
loop_
_entity.id
_entity.type
_entity.pdbx_description
1 polymer ?
#
loop_
_entity_poly.entity_id
_entity_poly.type
_entity_poly.pdbx_seq_one_letter_code
_entity_poly.pdbx_strand_id
1 'polypeptide(L)' 'WVDLIGCEVVNREGVLLGTVKDLMATGPQTVIVAERVIEGKTLETLIPFVDAYVDSVSLQDKRITVDWQLDY' A
#
# COMPACT_ATOMS: atom_id res chain seq x y z
N TRP A 1 -9.15 -10.16 -2.87
CA TRP A 1 -8.57 -8.79 -2.80
C TRP A 1 -9.15 -7.99 -1.64
N VAL A 2 -10.44 -8.20 -1.29
CA VAL A 2 -11.07 -7.61 -0.09
C VAL A 2 -10.25 -7.81 1.19
N ASP A 3 -9.56 -8.94 1.32
CA ASP A 3 -8.77 -9.27 2.53
C ASP A 3 -7.57 -8.33 2.75
N LEU A 4 -7.15 -7.59 1.71
CA LEU A 4 -6.07 -6.62 1.78
C LEU A 4 -6.53 -5.25 2.28
N ILE A 5 -7.83 -4.95 2.22
CA ILE A 5 -8.37 -3.68 2.71
C ILE A 5 -8.12 -3.57 4.21
N GLY A 6 -7.61 -2.43 4.65
CA GLY A 6 -7.21 -2.20 6.03
C GLY A 6 -5.82 -2.73 6.39
N CYS A 7 -5.07 -3.31 5.45
CA CYS A 7 -3.67 -3.65 5.68
C CYS A 7 -2.81 -2.38 5.74
N GLU A 8 -1.85 -2.34 6.66
CA GLU A 8 -0.79 -1.35 6.68
C GLU A 8 0.18 -1.60 5.51
N VAL A 9 0.52 -0.56 4.79
CA VAL A 9 1.54 -0.60 3.73
C VAL A 9 2.78 0.09 4.27
N VAL A 10 3.88 -0.66 4.35
CA VAL A 10 5.16 -0.18 4.88
C VAL A 10 6.27 -0.36 3.86
N ASN A 11 7.24 0.53 3.84
CA ASN A 11 8.44 0.33 3.03
C ASN A 11 9.46 -0.59 3.72
N ARG A 12 10.58 -0.87 3.03
CA ARG A 12 11.70 -1.69 3.57
C ARG A 12 12.36 -1.13 4.82
N GLU A 13 12.21 0.17 5.08
CA GLU A 13 12.71 0.83 6.28
C GLU A 13 11.68 0.78 7.44
N GLY A 14 10.52 0.16 7.22
CA GLY A 14 9.43 0.08 8.19
C GLY A 14 8.59 1.35 8.28
N VAL A 15 8.78 2.30 7.36
CA VAL A 15 8.03 3.56 7.30
C VAL A 15 6.62 3.30 6.77
N LEU A 16 5.61 3.79 7.51
CA LEU A 16 4.21 3.67 7.12
C LEU A 16 3.90 4.57 5.91
N LEU A 17 3.56 3.95 4.79
CA LEU A 17 3.10 4.64 3.59
C LEU A 17 1.58 4.89 3.65
N GLY A 18 0.85 4.06 4.38
CA GLY A 18 -0.56 4.27 4.68
C GLY A 18 -1.30 2.96 4.92
N THR A 19 -2.61 3.02 4.91
CA THR A 19 -3.48 1.86 5.05
C THR A 19 -4.23 1.64 3.73
N VAL A 20 -4.29 0.40 3.25
CA VAL A 20 -5.02 0.05 2.03
C VAL A 20 -6.49 0.43 2.19
N LYS A 21 -6.95 1.40 1.41
CA LYS A 21 -8.35 1.81 1.32
C LYS A 21 -9.04 1.12 0.16
N ASP A 22 -8.33 0.92 -0.95
CA ASP A 22 -8.89 0.33 -2.16
C ASP A 22 -7.82 -0.37 -3.01
N LEU A 23 -8.28 -1.18 -3.96
CA LEU A 23 -7.48 -1.80 -5.00
C LEU A 23 -8.10 -1.48 -6.36
N MET A 24 -7.41 -0.66 -7.14
CA MET A 24 -7.88 -0.23 -8.45
C MET A 24 -7.33 -1.15 -9.55
N ALA A 25 -8.21 -1.65 -10.42
CA ALA A 25 -7.80 -2.31 -11.65
C ALA A 25 -7.46 -1.27 -12.73
N THR A 26 -6.24 -1.32 -13.26
CA THR A 26 -5.75 -0.48 -14.37
C THR A 26 -5.36 -1.38 -15.54
N GLY A 27 -6.37 -1.97 -16.20
CA GLY A 27 -6.16 -2.94 -17.26
C GLY A 27 -5.66 -4.28 -16.71
N PRO A 28 -4.50 -4.82 -17.13
CA PRO A 28 -3.96 -6.06 -16.61
C PRO A 28 -3.31 -5.90 -15.22
N GLN A 29 -3.09 -4.66 -14.77
CA GLN A 29 -2.42 -4.37 -13.50
C GLN A 29 -3.42 -4.00 -12.41
N THR A 30 -3.04 -4.28 -11.18
CA THR A 30 -3.74 -3.83 -9.98
C THR A 30 -2.87 -2.80 -9.26
N VAL A 31 -3.49 -1.76 -8.71
CA VAL A 31 -2.83 -0.71 -7.94
C VAL A 31 -3.44 -0.67 -6.55
N ILE A 32 -2.58 -0.73 -5.52
CA ILE A 32 -2.96 -0.43 -4.14
C ILE A 32 -3.19 1.07 -4.02
N VAL A 33 -4.34 1.44 -3.46
CA VAL A 33 -4.62 2.78 -2.98
C VAL A 33 -4.46 2.77 -1.47
N ALA A 34 -3.35 3.31 -0.97
CA ALA A 34 -3.09 3.46 0.46
C ALA A 34 -3.33 4.91 0.89
N GLU A 35 -3.93 5.11 2.05
CA GLU A 35 -4.16 6.43 2.63
C GLU A 35 -3.44 6.61 3.95
N ARG A 36 -2.94 7.82 4.18
CA ARG A 36 -2.50 8.28 5.50
C ARG A 36 -2.93 9.72 5.75
N VAL A 37 -3.14 10.06 7.02
CA VAL A 37 -3.47 11.44 7.42
C VAL A 37 -2.23 12.09 8.01
N ILE A 38 -1.78 13.20 7.42
CA ILE A 38 -0.67 14.03 7.90
C ILE A 38 -1.20 15.45 8.08
N GLU A 39 -1.08 16.00 9.29
CA GLU A 39 -1.53 17.35 9.64
C GLU A 39 -2.99 17.65 9.23
N GLY A 40 -3.87 16.65 9.38
CA GLY A 40 -5.29 16.75 9.02
C GLY A 40 -5.57 16.68 7.52
N LYS A 41 -4.57 16.44 6.68
CA LYS A 41 -4.73 16.21 5.24
C LYS A 41 -4.60 14.73 4.93
N THR A 42 -5.54 14.19 4.18
CA THR A 42 -5.44 12.84 3.62
C THR A 42 -4.48 12.86 2.43
N LEU A 43 -3.48 11.99 2.46
CA LEU A 43 -2.56 11.74 1.36
C LEU A 43 -2.77 10.32 0.87
N GLU A 44 -2.98 10.19 -0.44
CA GLU A 44 -3.09 8.90 -1.12
C GLU A 44 -1.73 8.52 -1.72
N THR A 45 -1.34 7.24 -1.57
CA THR A 45 -0.17 6.64 -2.20
C THR A 45 -0.64 5.52 -3.11
N LEU A 46 -0.25 5.58 -4.39
CA LEU A 46 -0.61 4.60 -5.40
C LEU A 46 0.58 3.68 -5.67
N ILE A 47 0.43 2.40 -5.38
CA ILE A 47 1.54 1.43 -5.48
C ILE A 47 1.12 0.30 -6.41
N PRO A 48 1.82 0.03 -7.51
CA PRO A 48 1.51 -1.11 -8.37
C PRO A 48 1.64 -2.41 -7.59
N PHE A 49 0.57 -3.21 -7.56
CA PHE A 49 0.52 -4.50 -6.87
C PHE A 49 1.12 -5.60 -7.74
N VAL A 50 2.44 -5.54 -7.90
CA VAL A 50 3.25 -6.48 -8.69
C VAL A 50 4.52 -6.85 -7.92
N ASP A 51 5.06 -8.04 -8.19
CA ASP A 51 6.23 -8.60 -7.49
C ASP A 51 7.47 -7.69 -7.54
N ALA A 52 7.56 -6.79 -8.53
CA ALA A 52 8.67 -5.83 -8.62
C ALA A 52 8.68 -4.80 -7.48
N TYR A 53 7.51 -4.49 -6.89
CA TYR A 53 7.38 -3.51 -5.81
C TYR A 53 6.83 -4.10 -4.52
N VAL A 54 6.19 -5.28 -4.54
CA VAL A 54 5.62 -5.92 -3.36
C VAL A 54 6.56 -7.00 -2.87
N ASP A 55 7.26 -6.75 -1.77
CA ASP A 55 8.20 -7.70 -1.18
C ASP A 55 7.46 -8.83 -0.44
N SER A 56 6.40 -8.49 0.30
CA SER A 56 5.60 -9.50 1.03
C SER A 56 4.20 -9.00 1.41
N VAL A 57 3.29 -9.96 1.61
CA VAL A 57 1.92 -9.74 2.10
C VAL A 57 1.66 -10.69 3.26
N SER A 58 1.40 -10.14 4.45
CA SER A 58 0.96 -10.88 5.63
C SER A 58 -0.48 -10.50 5.98
N LEU A 59 -1.43 -11.38 5.69
CA LEU A 59 -2.83 -11.18 6.09
C LEU A 59 -3.03 -11.35 7.60
N GLN A 60 -2.19 -12.17 8.25
CA GLN A 60 -2.21 -12.37 9.70
C GLN A 60 -1.86 -11.08 10.44
N ASP A 61 -0.82 -10.38 9.97
CA ASP A 61 -0.35 -9.13 10.56
C ASP A 61 -1.03 -7.90 9.96
N LYS A 62 -1.93 -8.11 8.98
CA LYS A 62 -2.53 -7.06 8.15
C LYS A 62 -1.49 -6.08 7.62
N ARG A 63 -0.44 -6.60 6.99
CA ARG A 63 0.72 -5.81 6.58
C ARG A 63 1.20 -6.20 5.19
N ILE A 64 1.53 -5.20 4.40
CA ILE A 64 2.15 -5.31 3.08
C ILE A 64 3.48 -4.56 3.13
N THR A 65 4.58 -5.24 2.81
CA THR A 65 5.89 -4.62 2.68
C THR A 65 6.20 -4.37 1.21
N VAL A 66 6.60 -3.14 0.88
CA VAL A 66 6.85 -2.70 -0.49
C VAL A 66 8.20 -2.01 -0.64
N ASP A 67 8.75 -2.05 -1.84
CA ASP A 67 9.87 -1.22 -2.27
C ASP A 67 9.35 0.09 -2.86
N TRP A 68 8.96 1.02 -1.98
CA TRP A 68 8.38 2.31 -2.36
C TRP A 68 8.81 3.41 -1.39
N GLN A 69 8.93 4.64 -1.87
CA GLN A 69 9.38 5.78 -1.08
C GLN A 69 8.27 6.83 -0.91
N LEU A 70 8.37 7.66 0.12
CA LEU A 70 7.34 8.63 0.51
C LEU A 70 7.21 9.84 -0.43
N ASP A 71 8.22 10.05 -1.26
CA ASP A 71 8.49 11.24 -2.09
C ASP A 71 8.04 11.10 -3.56
N TYR A 72 7.43 9.98 -3.92
CA TYR A 72 6.85 9.72 -5.24
C TYR A 72 5.42 10.25 -5.42
#